data_AF-A0A947JTV1-F1
#
_entry.id   AF-A0A947JTV1-F1
#
_cell.length_a   1.000
_cell.length_b   1.000
_cell.length_c   1.000
_cell.angle_alpha   90.00
_cell.angle_beta   90.00
_cell.angle_gamma   90.00
#
_symmetry.space_group_name_H-M   'P 1'
#
loop_
_entity.id
_entity.type
_entity.pdbx_description
1 polymer ?
#
loop_
_entity_poly.entity_id
_entity_poly.type
_entity_poly.pdbx_seq_one_letter_code
_entity_poly.pdbx_strand_id
1 'polypeptide(L)' 'MVIDAQYFKELYLAIAPARFHFLKSILEGYDGLAILSSVDGKKGTVRLRYPPESEVLLFDILSVLAPGLNRYA' A
#
# COMPACT_ATOMS: atom_id res chain seq x y z
N MET A 1 14.60 -1.84 -27.10
CA MET A 1 13.63 -1.24 -26.17
C MET A 1 13.87 -1.93 -24.84
N VAL A 2 14.63 -1.29 -23.95
CA VAL A 2 14.91 -1.82 -22.63
C VAL A 2 13.58 -1.78 -21.87
N ILE A 3 13.10 -2.95 -21.44
CA ILE A 3 11.98 -3.04 -20.51
C ILE A 3 12.47 -2.32 -19.25
N ASP A 4 11.94 -1.14 -18.98
CA ASP A 4 12.15 -0.44 -17.72
C ASP A 4 11.79 -1.44 -16.62
N ALA A 5 12.77 -1.90 -15.86
CA ALA A 5 12.52 -2.81 -14.75
C ALA A 5 11.71 -1.99 -13.74
N GLN A 6 10.37 -2.09 -13.80
CA GLN A 6 9.48 -1.23 -13.06
C GLN A 6 9.78 -1.41 -11.56
N TYR A 7 10.52 -0.44 -11.02
CA TYR A 7 11.04 -0.50 -9.67
C TYR A 7 9.91 -0.13 -8.71
N PHE A 8 9.34 -1.14 -8.05
CA PHE A 8 8.32 -0.92 -7.04
C PHE A 8 8.95 -0.40 -5.74
N LYS A 9 8.35 0.65 -5.17
CA LYS A 9 8.60 1.06 -3.80
C LYS A 9 7.85 0.12 -2.85
N GLU A 10 8.43 -0.09 -1.66
CA GLU A 10 7.81 -0.90 -0.61
C GLU A 10 7.46 -0.04 0.61
N LEU A 11 6.27 -0.28 1.18
CA LEU A 11 5.82 0.34 2.42
C LEU A 11 5.28 -0.75 3.35
N TYR A 12 5.76 -0.79 4.58
CA TYR A 12 5.34 -1.74 5.60
C TYR A 12 4.42 -1.05 6.61
N LEU A 13 3.23 -1.62 6.81
CA LEU A 13 2.22 -1.07 7.71
C LEU A 13 1.85 -2.10 8.77
N ALA A 14 1.58 -1.61 9.98
CA ALA A 14 0.88 -2.38 11.00
C ALA A 14 -0.62 -2.08 10.89
N ILE A 15 -1.43 -3.12 10.72
CA ILE A 15 -2.89 -3.01 10.69
C ILE A 15 -3.50 -4.03 11.65
N ALA A 16 -4.70 -3.74 12.17
CA ALA A 16 -5.51 -4.78 12.79
C ALA A 16 -5.79 -5.88 11.72
N PRO A 17 -5.56 -7.17 11.99
CA PRO A 17 -5.73 -8.24 11.00
C PRO A 17 -7.11 -8.25 10.33
N ALA A 18 -8.16 -7.91 11.08
CA ALA A 18 -9.53 -7.78 10.57
C ALA A 18 -9.70 -6.69 9.49
N ARG A 19 -8.79 -5.71 9.42
CA ARG A 19 -8.79 -4.65 8.40
C ARG A 19 -8.05 -5.03 7.12
N PHE A 20 -7.44 -6.22 7.03
CA PHE A 20 -6.66 -6.63 5.86
C PHE A 20 -7.51 -6.58 4.58
N HIS A 21 -8.64 -7.28 4.57
CA HIS A 21 -9.52 -7.32 3.40
C HIS A 21 -10.17 -5.98 3.09
N PHE A 22 -10.48 -5.18 4.12
CA PHE A 22 -10.98 -3.82 3.95
C PHE A 22 -9.98 -2.94 3.19
N LEU A 23 -8.72 -2.91 3.64
CA LEU A 23 -7.66 -2.15 2.96
C LEU A 23 -7.40 -2.70 1.55
N LYS A 24 -7.39 -4.03 1.40
CA LYS A 24 -7.20 -4.70 0.11
C LYS A 24 -8.25 -4.24 -0.92
N SER A 25 -9.52 -4.25 -0.56
CA SER A 25 -10.61 -3.84 -1.46
C SER A 25 -10.53 -2.38 -1.89
N ILE A 26 -10.07 -1.48 -1.01
CA ILE A 26 -9.87 -0.07 -1.39
C ILE A 26 -8.77 0.04 -2.44
N LEU A 27 -7.62 -0.62 -2.23
CA LEU A 27 -6.48 -0.52 -3.13
C LEU A 27 -6.75 -1.17 -4.48
N GLU A 28 -7.42 -2.33 -4.50
CA GLU A 28 -7.81 -3.04 -5.73
C GLU A 28 -8.90 -2.29 -6.53
N GLY A 29 -9.59 -1.33 -5.91
CA GLY A 29 -10.51 -0.43 -6.60
C GLY A 29 -9.82 0.57 -7.54
N TYR A 30 -8.50 0.75 -7.40
CA TYR A 30 -7.69 1.60 -8.26
C TYR A 30 -6.78 0.74 -9.14
N ASP A 31 -6.86 0.95 -10.45
CA ASP A 31 -6.06 0.19 -11.40
C ASP A 31 -4.56 0.46 -11.20
N GLY A 32 -3.80 -0.60 -10.87
CA GLY A 32 -2.35 -0.54 -10.70
C GLY A 32 -1.82 0.25 -9.48
N LEU A 33 -2.66 0.66 -8.52
CA LEU A 33 -2.23 1.53 -7.42
C LEU A 33 -1.20 0.89 -6.50
N ALA A 34 -1.51 -0.28 -5.93
CA ALA A 34 -0.61 -0.98 -5.03
C ALA A 34 -1.02 -2.45 -4.87
N ILE A 35 -0.03 -3.31 -4.61
CA ILE A 35 -0.23 -4.70 -4.24
C ILE A 35 -0.08 -4.82 -2.72
N LEU A 36 -1.15 -5.22 -2.03
CA LEU A 36 -1.14 -5.54 -0.61
C LEU A 36 -0.84 -7.03 -0.38
N SER A 37 0.17 -7.30 0.45
CA SER A 37 0.56 -8.66 0.86
C SER A 37 0.74 -8.74 2.37
N SER A 38 0.43 -9.88 2.97
CA SER A 38 0.74 -10.13 4.39
C SER A 38 2.20 -10.54 4.53
N VAL A 39 2.92 -9.95 5.49
CA VAL A 39 4.30 -10.36 5.82
C VAL A 39 4.29 -11.50 6.83
N ASP A 40 3.39 -11.42 7.81
CA ASP A 40 3.14 -12.47 8.80
C ASP A 40 1.64 -12.52 9.06
N GLY A 41 0.98 -13.57 8.55
CA GLY A 41 -0.49 -13.72 8.53
C GLY A 41 -1.16 -13.66 9.91
N LYS A 42 -0.39 -13.74 11.00
CA LYS A 42 -0.90 -13.67 12.37
C LYS A 42 -0.63 -12.33 13.08
N LYS A 43 0.29 -11.49 12.57
CA LYS A 43 0.77 -10.30 13.31
C LYS A 43 0.24 -8.95 12.81
N GLY A 44 -0.57 -8.95 11.74
CA GLY A 44 -1.12 -7.70 11.20
C GLY A 44 -0.09 -6.83 10.48
N THR A 45 1.11 -7.34 10.24
CA THR A 45 2.12 -6.65 9.42
C THR A 45 1.87 -6.94 7.95
N VAL A 46 1.66 -5.88 7.17
CA VAL A 46 1.44 -5.96 5.73
C VAL A 46 2.50 -5.19 4.97
N ARG A 47 2.74 -5.62 3.73
CA ARG A 47 3.62 -4.96 2.78
C ARG A 47 2.80 -4.50 1.59
N LEU A 48 2.89 -3.22 1.31
CA LEU A 48 2.46 -2.58 0.07
C LEU A 48 3.63 -2.50 -0.89
N ARG A 49 3.41 -2.89 -2.14
CA ARG A 49 4.31 -2.62 -3.26
C ARG A 49 3.57 -1.75 -4.25
N TYR A 50 4.14 -0.62 -4.63
CA TYR A 50 3.48 0.36 -5.48
C TYR A 50 4.50 1.00 -6.44
N PRO A 51 4.08 1.34 -7.66
CA PRO A 51 4.98 1.98 -8.61
C PRO A 51 5.20 3.46 -8.20
N PRO A 52 6.37 4.06 -8.43
CA PRO A 52 6.71 5.40 -7.93
C PRO A 52 5.70 6.49 -8.33
N GLU A 53 5.13 6.40 -9.53
CA GLU A 53 4.12 7.30 -10.07
C GLU A 53 2.81 7.32 -9.26
N SER A 54 2.53 6.25 -8.52
CA SER A 54 1.31 6.12 -7.71
C SER A 54 1.45 6.67 -6.29
N GLU A 55 2.67 7.05 -5.88
CA GLU A 55 2.99 7.38 -4.48
C GLU A 55 2.08 8.46 -3.90
N VAL A 56 1.87 9.55 -4.64
CA VAL A 56 1.04 10.67 -4.17
C VAL A 56 -0.39 10.21 -3.90
N LEU A 57 -1.00 9.52 -4.86
CA LEU A 57 -2.38 9.03 -4.72
C LEU A 57 -2.50 7.98 -3.60
N LEU A 58 -1.52 7.08 -3.48
CA LEU A 58 -1.49 6.08 -2.42
C LEU A 58 -1.46 6.75 -1.04
N PHE A 59 -0.56 7.71 -0.82
CA PHE A 59 -0.46 8.40 0.46
C PHE A 59 -1.68 9.28 0.76
N ASP A 60 -2.30 9.89 -0.25
CA ASP A 60 -3.55 10.63 -0.08
C ASP A 60 -4.67 9.70 0.43
N ILE A 61 -4.84 8.52 -0.16
CA ILE A 61 -5.81 7.52 0.28
C ILE A 61 -5.48 7.01 1.69
N LEU A 62 -4.21 6.69 1.97
CA LEU A 62 -3.79 6.21 3.29
C LEU A 62 -4.02 7.26 4.37
N SER A 63 -3.81 8.54 4.07
CA SER A 63 -4.03 9.65 5.01
C SER A 63 -5.51 9.82 5.41
N VAL A 64 -6.43 9.52 4.50
CA VAL A 64 -7.88 9.50 4.79
C VAL A 64 -8.23 8.34 5.73
N LEU A 65 -7.58 7.18 5.56
CA LEU A 65 -7.85 5.98 6.38
C LEU A 65 -7.14 5.98 7.74
N ALA A 66 -6.02 6.68 7.83
CA ALA A 66 -5.20 6.83 9.02
C ALA A 66 -4.41 8.15 8.92
N PRO A 67 -4.87 9.25 9.54
CA PRO A 67 -4.26 10.58 9.40
C PRO A 67 -2.77 10.68 9.74
N GLY A 68 -2.24 9.72 10.54
CA GLY A 68 -0.81 9.62 10.85
C GLY A 68 0.06 9.04 9.73
N LEU A 69 -0.53 8.50 8.66
CA LEU A 69 0.18 8.04 7.47
C LEU A 69 0.24 9.16 6.44
N ASN A 70 1.13 10.12 6.68
CA ASN A 70 1.47 11.20 5.74
C ASN A 70 2.90 10.98 5.22
N ARG A 71 3.16 11.30 3.96
CA ARG A 71 4.51 11.31 3.36
C ARG A 71 5.54 12.19 4.09
N TYR A 72 5.08 13.01 5.05
CA TYR A 72 5.89 13.95 5.85
C TYR A 72 5.89 13.65 7.36
N ALA A 73 5.29 12.54 7.79
CA ALA A 73 5.26 12.14 9.21
C ALA A 73 6.57 11.47 9.64
#